data_AF-A0A1W1CGZ9-F1
#
_entry.id   AF-A0A1W1CGZ9-F1
#
_cell.length_a   1.000
_cell.length_b   1.000
_cell.length_c   1.000
_cell.angle_alpha   90.00
_cell.angle_beta   90.00
_cell.angle_gamma   90.00
#
_symmetry.space_group_name_H-M   'P 1'
#
loop_
_entity.id
_entity.type
_entity.pdbx_description
1 polymer ?
#
loop_
_entity_poly.entity_id
_entity_poly.type
_entity_poly.pdbx_seq_one_letter_code
_entity_poly.pdbx_strand_id
1 'polypeptide(L)'
;MANKKVSVWTDIQFWRRSAAWVTGFATILLIWLSFDTIGQITMGTNADLKNGVDKRVPAATVINYHIDYKMDKRRGHEVPVIGEKQLFFGKEWSPKDAEALLRLGKLTEQAKNCMDCHTLLGNGAYYAPDLTKAWLDPAWQKGGPMQGMTGKNTVEEAMAEFLQHPSQYPTHARMMPNLGITAEEAKGLVAFLKHMSSIDTNGFPRNFSKTVAQFKAGGTNAH
;
A
#
# COMPACT_ATOMS: atom_id res chain seq x y z
N MET A 1 61.61 18.58 13.46
CA MET A 1 60.74 18.41 14.64
C MET A 1 59.26 18.50 14.24
N ALA A 2 58.72 17.53 13.51
CA ALA A 2 57.34 17.62 12.99
C ALA A 2 56.53 16.34 13.25
N ASN A 3 56.51 15.85 14.49
CA ASN A 3 55.80 14.60 14.83
C ASN A 3 55.11 14.63 16.20
N LYS A 4 54.71 15.80 16.68
CA LYS A 4 53.89 15.90 17.90
C LYS A 4 52.43 16.06 17.49
N LYS A 5 51.62 15.01 17.68
CA LYS A 5 50.15 15.11 17.53
C LYS A 5 49.64 16.10 18.57
N VAL A 6 49.31 17.31 18.13
CA VAL A 6 48.84 18.39 19.02
C VAL A 6 47.37 18.20 19.39
N SER A 7 46.62 17.43 18.59
CA SER A 7 45.20 17.16 18.80
C SER A 7 44.73 15.94 17.99
N VAL A 8 43.65 15.30 18.45
CA VAL A 8 42.94 14.23 17.71
C VAL A 8 42.39 14.76 16.37
N TRP A 9 42.04 16.04 16.31
CA TRP A 9 41.49 16.67 15.10
C TRP A 9 42.50 16.76 13.94
N THR A 10 43.80 16.75 14.21
CA THR A 10 44.85 16.78 13.18
C THR A 10 45.46 15.40 12.91
N ASP A 11 44.96 14.35 13.55
CA ASP A 11 45.48 12.99 13.43
C ASP A 11 44.82 12.21 12.29
N ILE A 12 45.50 12.17 11.14
CA ILE A 12 45.06 11.43 9.95
C ILE A 12 44.82 9.94 10.24
N GLN A 13 45.63 9.31 11.09
CA GLN A 13 45.50 7.88 11.40
C GLN A 13 44.25 7.61 12.24
N PHE A 14 43.95 8.49 13.20
CA PHE A 14 42.71 8.43 13.97
C PHE A 14 41.50 8.51 13.05
N TRP A 15 41.39 9.56 12.22
CA TRP A 15 40.23 9.75 11.34
C TRP A 15 40.06 8.63 10.33
N ARG A 16 41.16 8.12 9.76
CA ARG A 16 41.10 6.98 8.84
C ARG A 16 40.55 5.72 9.53
N ARG A 17 40.98 5.43 10.76
CA ARG A 17 40.47 4.29 11.54
C ARG A 17 39.02 4.50 11.97
N SER A 18 38.67 5.70 12.43
CA SER A 18 37.30 6.05 12.81
C SER A 18 36.34 5.94 11.63
N ALA A 19 36.73 6.44 10.45
CA ALA A 19 35.94 6.29 9.23
C ALA A 19 35.75 4.82 8.85
N ALA A 20 36.82 4.01 8.92
CA ALA A 20 36.71 2.57 8.68
C ALA A 20 35.75 1.87 9.66
N TRP A 21 35.82 2.22 10.95
CA TRP A 21 34.94 1.66 11.98
C TRP A 21 33.49 2.08 11.82
N VAL A 22 33.21 3.38 11.62
CA VAL A 22 31.84 3.89 11.44
C VAL A 22 31.22 3.28 10.19
N THR A 23 31.94 3.27 9.07
CA THR A 23 31.45 2.65 7.83
C THR A 23 31.24 1.15 8.00
N GLY A 24 32.18 0.43 8.62
CA GLY A 24 32.06 -1.01 8.86
C GLY A 24 30.85 -1.35 9.74
N PHE A 25 30.69 -0.66 10.86
CA PHE A 25 29.56 -0.87 11.77
C PHE A 25 28.22 -0.50 11.11
N ALA A 26 28.14 0.66 10.46
CA ALA A 26 26.94 1.08 9.74
C ALA A 26 26.55 0.07 8.65
N THR A 27 27.54 -0.49 7.92
CA THR A 27 27.30 -1.52 6.91
C THR A 27 26.71 -2.79 7.52
N ILE A 28 27.28 -3.28 8.63
CA ILE A 28 26.75 -4.47 9.33
C ILE A 28 25.33 -4.21 9.84
N LEU A 29 25.08 -3.03 10.41
CA LEU A 29 23.75 -2.66 10.90
C LEU A 29 22.73 -2.61 9.76
N LEU A 30 23.10 -2.03 8.61
CA LEU A 30 22.24 -2.00 7.42
C LEU A 30 21.94 -3.41 6.89
N ILE A 31 22.92 -4.31 6.87
CA ILE A 31 22.71 -5.71 6.48
C ILE A 31 21.69 -6.38 7.42
N TRP A 32 21.87 -6.20 8.74
CA TRP A 32 20.95 -6.78 9.73
C TRP A 32 19.52 -6.24 9.59
N LEU A 33 19.37 -4.90 9.51
CA LEU A 33 18.07 -4.26 9.29
C LEU A 33 17.43 -4.67 7.96
N SER A 34 18.24 -4.98 6.93
CA SER A 34 17.72 -5.47 5.65
C SER A 34 17.04 -6.84 5.82
N PHE A 35 17.66 -7.77 6.55
CA PHE A 35 17.05 -9.08 6.82
C PHE A 35 15.81 -8.98 7.72
N ASP A 36 15.84 -8.14 8.75
CA ASP A 36 14.66 -7.85 9.57
C ASP A 36 13.51 -7.31 8.71
N THR A 37 13.81 -6.32 7.85
CA THR A 37 12.82 -5.74 6.94
C THR A 37 12.25 -6.77 5.97
N ILE A 38 13.10 -7.63 5.37
CA ILE A 38 12.64 -8.72 4.49
C ILE A 38 11.61 -9.60 5.20
N GLY A 39 11.86 -9.98 6.46
CA GLY A 39 10.91 -10.75 7.25
C GLY A 39 9.56 -10.04 7.45
N GLN A 40 9.58 -8.73 7.67
CA GLN A 40 8.37 -7.92 7.88
C GLN A 40 7.56 -7.70 6.60
N ILE A 41 8.22 -7.61 5.43
CA ILE A 41 7.56 -7.30 4.14
C ILE A 41 7.28 -8.55 3.29
N THR A 42 7.72 -9.73 3.74
CA THR A 42 7.45 -10.98 3.02
C THR A 42 5.95 -11.28 3.04
N MET A 43 5.40 -11.57 1.86
CA MET A 43 4.00 -11.91 1.71
C MET A 43 3.65 -13.19 2.47
N GLY A 44 2.50 -13.18 3.15
CA GLY A 44 1.95 -14.33 3.84
C GLY A 44 1.46 -15.43 2.90
N THR A 45 1.17 -16.58 3.49
CA THR A 45 0.62 -17.74 2.79
C THR A 45 -0.89 -17.86 3.02
N ASN A 46 -1.57 -18.67 2.22
CA ASN A 46 -3.01 -18.92 2.42
C ASN A 46 -3.29 -19.65 3.73
N ALA A 47 -2.31 -20.40 4.25
CA ALA A 47 -2.41 -21.02 5.57
C ALA A 47 -2.40 -19.94 6.66
N ASP A 48 -1.54 -18.94 6.55
CA ASP A 48 -1.51 -17.79 7.46
C ASP A 48 -2.87 -17.09 7.48
N LEU A 49 -3.45 -16.83 6.30
CA LEU A 49 -4.74 -16.17 6.17
C LEU A 49 -5.90 -16.99 6.78
N LYS A 50 -5.92 -18.31 6.55
CA LYS A 50 -6.95 -19.22 7.11
C LYS A 50 -6.84 -19.36 8.62
N ASN A 51 -5.63 -19.32 9.16
CA ASN A 51 -5.36 -19.49 10.57
C ASN A 51 -5.48 -18.16 11.35
N GLY A 52 -5.86 -17.06 10.70
CA GLY A 52 -5.94 -15.74 11.32
C GLY A 52 -4.59 -15.22 11.79
N VAL A 53 -3.50 -15.58 11.09
CA VAL A 53 -2.16 -15.10 11.41
C VAL A 53 -1.96 -13.73 10.77
N ASP A 54 -1.84 -12.70 11.60
CA ASP A 54 -1.68 -11.31 11.21
C ASP A 54 -0.26 -11.01 10.69
N LYS A 55 0.08 -11.50 9.49
CA LYS A 55 1.24 -10.99 8.76
C LYS A 55 0.96 -9.61 8.20
N ARG A 56 1.98 -8.73 8.22
CA ARG A 56 1.84 -7.36 7.73
C ARG A 56 1.42 -7.29 6.26
N VAL A 57 1.97 -8.19 5.44
CA VAL A 57 1.60 -8.35 4.04
C VAL A 57 0.84 -9.67 3.90
N PRO A 58 -0.49 -9.66 3.72
CA PRO A 58 -1.27 -10.88 3.61
C PRO A 58 -1.04 -11.60 2.28
N ALA A 59 -1.49 -12.85 2.19
CA ALA A 59 -1.41 -13.65 0.98
C ALA A 59 -2.20 -13.04 -0.19
N ALA A 60 -1.82 -13.38 -1.42
CA ALA A 60 -2.48 -12.87 -2.62
C ALA A 60 -4.00 -13.14 -2.64
N THR A 61 -4.46 -14.24 -2.05
CA THR A 61 -5.87 -14.61 -1.98
C THR A 61 -6.72 -13.70 -1.10
N VAL A 62 -6.13 -12.73 -0.39
CA VAL A 62 -6.88 -11.74 0.40
C VAL A 62 -7.89 -10.97 -0.45
N ILE A 63 -7.69 -10.88 -1.77
CA ILE A 63 -8.66 -10.29 -2.71
C ILE A 63 -10.02 -11.01 -2.71
N ASN A 64 -10.08 -12.26 -2.24
CA ASN A 64 -11.31 -13.04 -2.08
C ASN A 64 -12.01 -12.79 -0.73
N TYR A 65 -11.58 -11.80 0.04
CA TYR A 65 -12.12 -11.49 1.36
C TYR A 65 -12.51 -10.02 1.45
N HIS A 66 -13.51 -9.75 2.28
CA HIS A 66 -13.82 -8.40 2.70
C HIS A 66 -12.65 -7.83 3.51
N ILE A 67 -12.29 -6.57 3.27
CA ILE A 67 -11.18 -5.90 3.93
C ILE A 67 -11.76 -4.71 4.67
N ASP A 68 -11.50 -4.65 5.97
CA ASP A 68 -11.98 -3.59 6.85
C ASP A 68 -10.85 -3.09 7.76
N TYR A 69 -11.06 -2.01 8.53
CA TYR A 69 -10.06 -1.41 9.43
C TYR A 69 -10.63 -1.10 10.81
N LYS A 70 -10.14 -1.76 11.86
CA LYS A 70 -10.65 -1.52 13.22
C LYS A 70 -9.59 -0.91 14.11
N MET A 71 -10.03 -0.03 15.02
CA MET A 71 -9.14 0.57 16.02
C MET A 71 -8.63 -0.51 16.98
N ASP A 72 -7.33 -0.74 17.00
CA ASP A 72 -6.67 -1.60 17.98
C ASP A 72 -6.28 -0.74 19.20
N LYS A 73 -6.87 -1.04 20.36
CA LYS A 73 -6.59 -0.33 21.63
C LYS A 73 -5.15 -0.51 22.12
N ARG A 74 -4.52 -1.66 21.85
CA ARG A 74 -3.14 -1.96 22.24
C ARG A 74 -2.15 -1.21 21.35
N ARG A 75 -2.42 -1.14 20.05
CA ARG A 75 -1.53 -0.48 19.09
C ARG A 75 -1.78 1.02 18.97
N GLY A 76 -2.97 1.49 19.34
CA GLY A 76 -3.34 2.91 19.34
C GLY A 76 -3.68 3.46 17.96
N HIS A 77 -3.89 2.59 16.97
CA HIS A 77 -4.24 2.96 15.60
C HIS A 77 -5.09 1.88 14.93
N GLU A 78 -5.59 2.19 13.73
CA GLU A 78 -6.45 1.31 12.95
C GLU A 78 -5.62 0.23 12.25
N VAL A 79 -6.05 -1.03 12.38
CA VAL A 79 -5.38 -2.20 11.81
C VAL A 79 -6.32 -2.91 10.83
N PRO A 80 -5.78 -3.54 9.76
CA PRO A 80 -6.61 -4.29 8.83
C PRO A 80 -7.31 -5.46 9.53
N VAL A 81 -8.56 -5.68 9.17
CA VAL A 81 -9.35 -6.84 9.56
C VAL A 81 -9.81 -7.53 8.30
N ILE A 82 -9.43 -8.79 8.14
CA ILE A 82 -9.87 -9.62 7.03
C ILE A 82 -11.19 -10.28 7.43
N GLY A 83 -12.26 -9.90 6.73
CA GLY A 83 -13.62 -10.34 6.99
C GLY A 83 -13.97 -11.64 6.26
N GLU A 84 -15.26 -11.79 5.96
CA GLU A 84 -15.80 -12.95 5.26
C GLU A 84 -15.36 -13.04 3.79
N LYS A 85 -15.54 -14.21 3.20
CA LYS A 85 -15.28 -14.42 1.78
C LYS A 85 -16.22 -13.57 0.94
N GLN A 86 -15.67 -12.92 -0.07
CA GLN A 86 -16.42 -12.22 -1.11
C GLN A 86 -15.89 -12.59 -2.48
N LEU A 87 -16.79 -12.61 -3.47
CA LEU A 87 -16.38 -12.74 -4.86
C LEU A 87 -15.62 -11.48 -5.29
N PHE A 88 -14.71 -11.65 -6.24
CA PHE A 88 -13.96 -10.54 -6.82
C PHE A 88 -13.98 -10.69 -8.34
N PHE A 89 -14.58 -9.72 -9.04
CA PHE A 89 -14.94 -9.86 -10.45
C PHE A 89 -15.79 -11.12 -10.70
N GLY A 90 -16.79 -11.34 -9.84
CA GLY A 90 -17.79 -12.40 -9.98
C GLY A 90 -17.32 -13.83 -9.69
N LYS A 91 -16.07 -14.03 -9.23
CA LYS A 91 -15.55 -15.37 -8.88
C LYS A 91 -14.59 -15.34 -7.69
N GLU A 92 -14.38 -16.51 -7.09
CA GLU A 92 -13.25 -16.74 -6.18
C GLU A 92 -11.99 -17.08 -7.00
N TRP A 93 -10.86 -16.44 -6.66
CA TRP A 93 -9.59 -16.65 -7.37
C TRP A 93 -8.75 -17.71 -6.68
N SER A 94 -8.20 -18.64 -7.47
CA SER A 94 -7.23 -19.61 -6.95
C SER A 94 -5.95 -18.91 -6.47
N PRO A 95 -5.15 -19.51 -5.59
CA PRO A 95 -3.88 -18.92 -5.15
C PRO A 95 -2.97 -18.47 -6.30
N LYS A 96 -2.84 -19.33 -7.31
CA LYS A 96 -1.99 -19.08 -8.48
C LYS A 96 -2.54 -17.93 -9.31
N ASP A 97 -3.85 -17.89 -9.52
CA ASP A 97 -4.46 -16.85 -10.34
C ASP A 97 -4.50 -15.50 -9.63
N ALA A 98 -4.72 -15.50 -8.31
CA ALA A 98 -4.64 -14.30 -7.48
C ALA A 98 -3.21 -13.72 -7.51
N GLU A 99 -2.18 -14.55 -7.34
CA GLU A 99 -0.79 -14.11 -7.44
C GLU A 99 -0.47 -13.54 -8.83
N ALA A 100 -0.90 -14.23 -9.90
CA ALA A 100 -0.70 -13.76 -11.26
C ALA A 100 -1.39 -12.40 -11.51
N LEU A 101 -2.60 -12.23 -10.98
CA LEU A 101 -3.37 -10.99 -11.11
C LEU A 101 -2.73 -9.83 -10.34
N LEU A 102 -2.29 -10.06 -9.10
CA LEU A 102 -1.56 -9.06 -8.32
C LEU A 102 -0.23 -8.68 -8.96
N ARG A 103 0.49 -9.66 -9.52
CA ARG A 103 1.74 -9.41 -10.25
C ARG A 103 1.49 -8.54 -11.48
N LEU A 104 0.44 -8.83 -12.25
CA LEU A 104 0.04 -8.00 -13.39
C LEU A 104 -0.24 -6.56 -12.93
N GLY A 105 -1.07 -6.38 -11.90
CA GLY A 105 -1.38 -5.06 -11.37
C GLY A 105 -0.16 -4.27 -10.91
N LYS A 106 0.75 -4.91 -10.17
CA LYS A 106 2.01 -4.29 -9.75
C LYS A 106 2.88 -3.88 -10.93
N LEU A 107 3.02 -4.74 -11.94
CA LEU A 107 3.80 -4.41 -13.14
C LEU A 107 3.14 -3.29 -13.96
N THR A 108 1.81 -3.28 -14.06
CA THR A 108 1.07 -2.20 -14.73
C THR A 108 1.26 -0.88 -13.99
N GLU A 109 1.14 -0.86 -12.67
CA GLU A 109 1.35 0.33 -11.85
C GLU A 109 2.72 0.96 -12.14
N GLN A 110 3.77 0.12 -12.19
CA GLN A 110 5.13 0.54 -12.50
C GLN A 110 5.28 0.98 -13.96
N ALA A 111 4.74 0.22 -14.92
CA ALA A 111 4.85 0.51 -16.35
C ALA A 111 4.09 1.77 -16.77
N LYS A 112 2.99 2.08 -16.09
CA LYS A 112 2.18 3.29 -16.30
C LYS A 112 2.61 4.45 -15.39
N ASN A 113 3.66 4.25 -14.59
CA ASN A 113 4.29 5.25 -13.72
C ASN A 113 3.29 5.93 -12.76
N CYS A 114 2.40 5.15 -12.13
CA CYS A 114 1.36 5.71 -11.26
C CYS A 114 1.94 6.53 -10.10
N MET A 115 3.10 6.15 -9.57
CA MET A 115 3.82 6.89 -8.53
C MET A 115 4.28 8.30 -8.93
N ASP A 116 4.28 8.67 -10.22
CA ASP A 116 4.63 10.03 -10.68
C ASP A 116 3.48 11.03 -10.48
N CYS A 117 2.28 10.51 -10.19
CA CYS A 117 1.13 11.32 -9.79
C CYS A 117 0.68 11.03 -8.35
N HIS A 118 0.74 9.77 -7.94
CA HIS A 118 0.22 9.29 -6.66
C HIS A 118 1.34 8.91 -5.70
N THR A 119 1.02 8.84 -4.41
CA THR A 119 1.82 8.08 -3.46
C THR A 119 1.25 6.67 -3.27
N LEU A 120 2.13 5.69 -3.10
CA LEU A 120 1.84 4.33 -2.67
C LEU A 120 2.67 4.03 -1.43
N LEU A 121 2.04 3.60 -0.35
CA LEU A 121 2.67 3.47 0.97
C LEU A 121 3.39 4.77 1.40
N GLY A 122 2.85 5.93 1.00
CA GLY A 122 3.45 7.24 1.26
C GLY A 122 4.65 7.62 0.39
N ASN A 123 5.02 6.81 -0.61
CA ASN A 123 6.12 7.09 -1.55
C ASN A 123 5.59 7.41 -2.94
N GLY A 124 6.05 8.50 -3.55
CA GLY A 124 5.63 8.94 -4.89
C GLY A 124 5.39 10.45 -4.93
N ALA A 125 4.57 10.88 -5.88
CA ALA A 125 4.22 12.29 -6.09
C ALA A 125 2.91 12.68 -5.39
N TYR A 126 2.71 13.99 -5.22
CA TYR A 126 1.58 14.57 -4.47
C TYR A 126 0.58 15.29 -5.37
N TYR A 127 0.61 15.01 -6.69
CA TYR A 127 -0.37 15.57 -7.60
C TYR A 127 -1.76 14.94 -7.36
N ALA A 128 -1.82 13.65 -7.06
CA ALA A 128 -3.05 12.92 -6.81
C ALA A 128 -3.05 12.25 -5.43
N PRO A 129 -4.21 11.77 -4.93
CA PRO A 129 -4.29 11.15 -3.60
C PRO A 129 -3.45 9.87 -3.46
N ASP A 130 -3.13 9.52 -2.22
CA ASP A 130 -2.43 8.28 -1.89
C ASP A 130 -3.30 7.04 -2.20
N LEU A 131 -2.73 6.05 -2.87
CA LEU A 131 -3.44 4.86 -3.33
C LEU A 131 -3.40 3.68 -2.34
N THR A 132 -2.71 3.82 -1.20
CA THR A 132 -2.50 2.73 -0.23
C THR A 132 -3.79 2.10 0.25
N LYS A 133 -4.83 2.92 0.40
CA LYS A 133 -6.16 2.50 0.86
C LYS A 133 -7.27 2.79 -0.16
N ALA A 134 -6.91 2.96 -1.45
CA ALA A 134 -7.85 3.38 -2.48
C ALA A 134 -9.07 2.46 -2.63
N TRP A 135 -8.90 1.14 -2.47
CA TRP A 135 -10.02 0.18 -2.49
C TRP A 135 -11.10 0.49 -1.44
N LEU A 136 -10.71 1.07 -0.30
CA LEU A 136 -11.60 1.35 0.83
C LEU A 136 -12.19 2.77 0.78
N ASP A 137 -11.90 3.56 -0.26
CA ASP A 137 -12.42 4.92 -0.38
C ASP A 137 -13.95 4.87 -0.49
N PRO A 138 -14.69 5.60 0.38
CA PRO A 138 -16.16 5.64 0.35
C PRO A 138 -16.74 6.03 -1.01
N ALA A 139 -15.98 6.70 -1.88
CA ALA A 139 -16.41 7.06 -3.21
C ALA A 139 -16.76 5.85 -4.08
N TRP A 140 -16.07 4.70 -3.87
CA TRP A 140 -16.33 3.45 -4.58
C TRP A 140 -17.37 2.56 -3.91
N GLN A 141 -17.59 2.74 -2.60
CA GLN A 141 -18.44 1.90 -1.78
C GLN A 141 -19.93 2.17 -2.02
N LYS A 142 -20.80 1.36 -1.41
CA LYS A 142 -22.25 1.53 -1.51
C LYS A 142 -22.67 2.92 -1.03
N GLY A 143 -23.38 3.65 -1.88
CA GLY A 143 -23.79 5.04 -1.62
C GLY A 143 -22.76 6.09 -2.06
N GLY A 144 -21.57 5.67 -2.50
CA GLY A 144 -20.59 6.52 -3.16
C GLY A 144 -20.98 6.82 -4.62
N PRO A 145 -20.48 7.93 -5.20
CA PRO A 145 -20.83 8.37 -6.55
C PRO A 145 -20.26 7.49 -7.66
N MET A 146 -19.13 6.78 -7.45
CA MET A 146 -18.36 6.21 -8.55
C MET A 146 -19.07 5.04 -9.25
N GLN A 147 -19.83 4.21 -8.52
CA GLN A 147 -20.63 3.14 -9.14
C GLN A 147 -21.70 3.70 -10.08
N GLY A 148 -22.41 4.75 -9.65
CA GLY A 148 -23.40 5.44 -10.48
C GLY A 148 -22.77 6.15 -11.68
N MET A 149 -21.63 6.84 -11.48
CA MET A 149 -20.92 7.54 -12.56
C MET A 149 -20.40 6.58 -13.63
N THR A 150 -19.85 5.43 -13.22
CA THR A 150 -19.30 4.42 -14.15
C THR A 150 -20.37 3.48 -14.71
N GLY A 151 -21.60 3.53 -14.19
CA GLY A 151 -22.68 2.61 -14.55
C GLY A 151 -22.41 1.15 -14.15
N LYS A 152 -21.55 0.92 -13.16
CA LYS A 152 -21.19 -0.43 -12.67
C LYS A 152 -21.79 -0.67 -11.29
N ASN A 153 -22.10 -1.93 -10.98
CA ASN A 153 -22.78 -2.32 -9.75
C ASN A 153 -21.83 -2.88 -8.67
N THR A 154 -20.54 -3.00 -8.99
CA THR A 154 -19.52 -3.50 -8.07
C THR A 154 -18.36 -2.52 -7.97
N VAL A 155 -17.67 -2.53 -6.81
CA VAL A 155 -16.50 -1.68 -6.56
C VAL A 155 -15.42 -1.96 -7.60
N GLU A 156 -15.15 -3.25 -7.85
CA GLU A 156 -14.07 -3.67 -8.74
C GLU A 156 -14.30 -3.30 -10.20
N GLU A 157 -15.54 -3.39 -10.69
CA GLU A 157 -15.88 -3.00 -12.06
C GLU A 157 -15.88 -1.49 -12.21
N ALA A 158 -16.38 -0.75 -11.21
CA ALA A 158 -16.36 0.71 -11.21
C ALA A 158 -14.92 1.25 -11.26
N MET A 159 -14.02 0.72 -10.43
CA MET A 159 -12.61 1.09 -10.46
C MET A 159 -11.95 0.72 -11.80
N ALA A 160 -12.23 -0.47 -12.33
CA ALA A 160 -11.67 -0.91 -13.61
C ALA A 160 -12.16 -0.05 -14.79
N GLU A 161 -13.43 0.38 -14.78
CA GLU A 161 -13.99 1.28 -15.78
C GLU A 161 -13.32 2.66 -15.70
N PHE A 162 -13.19 3.22 -14.50
CA PHE A 162 -12.50 4.49 -14.28
C PHE A 162 -11.06 4.46 -14.79
N LEU A 163 -10.31 3.40 -14.51
CA LEU A 163 -8.91 3.27 -14.93
C LEU A 163 -8.76 3.21 -16.46
N GLN A 164 -9.73 2.63 -17.17
CA GLN A 164 -9.73 2.56 -18.63
C GLN A 164 -10.17 3.88 -19.27
N HIS A 165 -11.06 4.62 -18.61
CA HIS A 165 -11.69 5.82 -19.15
C HIS A 165 -11.65 7.02 -18.19
N PRO A 166 -10.46 7.42 -17.66
CA PRO A 166 -10.38 8.40 -16.59
C PRO A 166 -10.89 9.80 -17.00
N SER A 167 -10.78 10.15 -18.29
CA SER A 167 -11.25 11.42 -18.83
C SER A 167 -12.78 11.58 -18.85
N GLN A 168 -13.52 10.48 -18.74
CA GLN A 168 -15.00 10.50 -18.73
C GLN A 168 -15.57 10.81 -17.34
N TYR A 169 -14.74 10.76 -16.29
CA TYR A 169 -15.17 10.90 -14.90
C TYR A 169 -14.39 12.03 -14.21
N PRO A 170 -14.66 13.30 -14.54
CA PRO A 170 -13.95 14.42 -13.95
C PRO A 170 -14.28 14.51 -12.45
N THR A 171 -13.31 14.17 -11.61
CA THR A 171 -13.49 14.20 -10.16
C THR A 171 -13.22 15.59 -9.60
N HIS A 172 -12.24 16.36 -10.10
CA HIS A 172 -11.90 17.73 -9.65
C HIS A 172 -11.03 18.49 -10.69
N ALA A 173 -10.33 19.56 -10.25
CA ALA A 173 -9.35 20.33 -11.04
C ALA A 173 -8.10 19.53 -11.47
N ARG A 174 -7.87 18.35 -10.88
CA ARG A 174 -6.76 17.45 -11.21
C ARG A 174 -7.33 16.21 -11.88
N MET A 175 -6.84 15.89 -13.07
CA MET A 175 -7.37 14.79 -13.88
C MET A 175 -6.30 13.73 -14.10
N MET A 176 -6.69 12.47 -13.97
CA MET A 176 -5.85 11.35 -14.39
C MET A 176 -5.79 11.32 -15.92
N PRO A 177 -4.60 11.34 -16.54
CA PRO A 177 -4.48 11.21 -17.98
C PRO A 177 -4.90 9.81 -18.44
N ASN A 178 -5.29 9.67 -19.71
CA ASN A 178 -5.51 8.35 -20.28
C ASN A 178 -4.15 7.69 -20.58
N LEU A 179 -3.80 6.67 -19.81
CA LEU A 179 -2.53 5.93 -19.92
C LEU A 179 -2.64 4.69 -20.82
N GLY A 180 -3.77 4.51 -21.51
CA GLY A 180 -4.05 3.34 -22.34
C GLY A 180 -4.02 2.05 -21.52
N ILE A 181 -4.65 2.06 -20.35
CA ILE A 181 -4.78 0.88 -19.49
C ILE A 181 -5.80 -0.05 -20.14
N THR A 182 -5.42 -1.29 -20.41
CA THR A 182 -6.30 -2.32 -20.96
C THR A 182 -7.23 -2.91 -19.90
N ALA A 183 -8.27 -3.63 -20.31
CA ALA A 183 -9.19 -4.29 -19.38
C ALA A 183 -8.49 -5.31 -18.45
N GLU A 184 -7.49 -6.04 -18.95
CA GLU A 184 -6.74 -7.00 -18.14
C GLU A 184 -5.83 -6.30 -17.12
N GLU A 185 -5.12 -5.26 -17.57
CA GLU A 185 -4.30 -4.40 -16.71
C GLU A 185 -5.15 -3.72 -15.63
N ALA A 186 -6.32 -3.20 -15.98
CA ALA A 186 -7.25 -2.58 -15.04
C ALA A 186 -7.69 -3.58 -13.96
N LYS A 187 -8.05 -4.81 -14.35
CA LYS A 187 -8.39 -5.89 -13.40
C LYS A 187 -7.23 -6.21 -12.46
N GLY A 188 -6.01 -6.27 -12.99
CA GLY A 188 -4.79 -6.45 -12.22
C GLY A 188 -4.56 -5.30 -11.23
N LEU A 189 -4.65 -4.06 -11.70
CA LEU A 189 -4.49 -2.85 -10.88
C LEU A 189 -5.49 -2.83 -9.72
N VAL A 190 -6.77 -3.10 -9.98
CA VAL A 190 -7.79 -3.14 -8.92
C VAL A 190 -7.47 -4.25 -7.91
N ALA A 191 -7.00 -5.41 -8.35
CA ALA A 191 -6.58 -6.48 -7.45
C ALA A 191 -5.38 -6.03 -6.58
N PHE A 192 -4.40 -5.37 -7.19
CA PHE A 192 -3.23 -4.83 -6.52
C PHE A 192 -3.60 -3.76 -5.49
N LEU A 193 -4.49 -2.83 -5.84
CA LEU A 193 -4.99 -1.80 -4.92
C LEU A 193 -5.80 -2.41 -3.77
N LYS A 194 -6.60 -3.44 -4.04
CA LYS A 194 -7.32 -4.19 -3.00
C LYS A 194 -6.35 -4.89 -2.05
N HIS A 195 -5.33 -5.58 -2.58
CA HIS A 195 -4.29 -6.21 -1.76
C HIS A 195 -3.51 -5.17 -0.94
N MET A 196 -3.11 -4.06 -1.55
CA MET A 196 -2.42 -2.97 -0.84
C MET A 196 -3.26 -2.40 0.30
N SER A 197 -4.57 -2.28 0.09
CA SER A 197 -5.49 -1.87 1.14
C SER A 197 -5.51 -2.80 2.34
N SER A 198 -5.21 -4.08 2.18
CA SER A 198 -5.12 -5.04 3.29
C SER A 198 -3.78 -5.06 4.04
N ILE A 199 -2.75 -4.35 3.53
CA ILE A 199 -1.43 -4.31 4.18
C ILE A 199 -1.50 -3.53 5.50
N ASP A 200 -0.95 -4.12 6.56
CA ASP A 200 -0.73 -3.42 7.83
C ASP A 200 0.46 -2.46 7.72
N THR A 201 0.11 -1.21 7.53
CA THR A 201 1.01 -0.07 7.34
C THR A 201 1.30 0.67 8.65
N ASN A 202 1.05 0.05 9.81
CA ASN A 202 1.21 0.65 11.14
C ASN A 202 0.44 1.97 11.29
N GLY A 203 -0.80 2.00 10.81
CA GLY A 203 -1.71 3.14 10.95
C GLY A 203 -1.55 4.23 9.88
N PHE A 204 -0.85 3.96 8.78
CA PHE A 204 -0.80 4.84 7.61
C PHE A 204 -1.85 4.46 6.53
N PRO A 205 -2.49 5.41 5.84
CA PRO A 205 -2.54 6.83 6.16
C PRO A 205 -3.32 7.06 7.44
N ARG A 206 -2.91 8.07 8.23
CA ARG A 206 -3.60 8.35 9.50
C ARG A 206 -5.02 8.85 9.23
N ASN A 207 -5.95 8.42 10.09
CA ASN A 207 -7.35 8.84 10.07
C ASN A 207 -8.08 8.51 8.77
N PHE A 208 -7.60 7.52 8.00
CA PHE A 208 -8.23 7.13 6.74
C PHE A 208 -9.70 6.74 6.91
N SER A 209 -10.02 5.98 7.96
CA SER A 209 -11.40 5.57 8.21
C SER A 209 -12.26 6.65 8.87
N LYS A 210 -11.75 7.88 9.11
CA LYS A 210 -12.46 8.88 9.90
C LYS A 210 -12.83 10.09 9.05
N THR A 211 -14.13 10.41 8.97
CA THR A 211 -14.56 11.77 8.63
C THR A 211 -14.12 12.75 9.71
N VAL A 212 -14.10 14.06 9.41
CA VAL A 212 -13.79 15.11 10.40
C VAL A 212 -14.74 15.05 11.60
N ALA A 213 -16.02 14.73 11.37
CA ALA A 213 -17.01 14.56 12.43
C ALA A 213 -16.74 13.31 13.28
N GLN A 214 -16.44 12.16 12.66
CA GLN A 214 -16.04 10.94 13.37
C GLN A 214 -14.73 11.09 14.11
N PHE A 215 -13.76 11.83 13.57
CA PHE A 215 -12.51 12.11 14.29
C PHE A 215 -12.77 12.90 15.58
N LYS A 216 -13.67 13.88 15.54
CA LYS A 216 -14.10 14.64 16.73
C LYS A 216 -14.94 13.79 17.70
N ALA A 217 -15.74 12.86 17.21
CA ALA A 217 -16.62 12.01 18.01
C ALA A 217 -16.02 10.64 18.42
N GLY A 218 -14.85 10.26 17.88
CA GLY A 218 -14.18 8.98 18.13
C GLY A 218 -14.63 7.77 17.28
N GLY A 219 -15.38 7.96 16.19
CA GLY A 219 -15.90 6.88 15.32
C GLY A 219 -15.00 6.47 14.14
N THR A 220 -15.43 5.46 13.36
CA THR A 220 -14.75 4.90 12.16
C THR A 220 -15.76 4.66 11.01
N ASN A 221 -15.31 4.66 9.75
CA ASN A 221 -16.07 4.33 8.53
C ASN A 221 -15.98 2.84 8.16
N ALA A 222 -15.15 2.11 8.89
CA ALA A 222 -15.07 0.67 8.87
C ALA A 222 -16.36 0.06 9.43
N HIS A 223 -17.30 -0.21 8.53
CA HIS A 223 -18.62 -0.78 8.83
C HIS A 223 -18.90 -1.96 7.89
#